data_AF-A0YFI3-F1
#
_entry.id   AF-A0YFI3-F1
#
_cell.length_a   1.000
_cell.length_b   1.000
_cell.length_c   1.000
_cell.angle_alpha   90.00
_cell.angle_beta   90.00
_cell.angle_gamma   90.00
#
_symmetry.space_group_name_H-M   'P 1'
#
loop_
_entity.id
_entity.type
_entity.pdbx_description
1 polymer ?
#
loop_
_entity_poly.entity_id
_entity_poly.type
_entity_poly.pdbx_seq_one_letter_code
_entity_poly.pdbx_strand_id
1 'polypeptide(L)'
;MSASYTLNIIIRPLSRGKNMRKLLIAVLIANALFEGLVGALLVISPVSAVPDGNAAGIAFAVNYGFAALTIASIVFWAWREKDNLQTMGVVLGILSTFHSGLTIATAMTISAESGAAPTIVHGIMAVLCWFLFFNRKKWCTG
;
A
#
# COMPACT_ATOMS: atom_id res chain seq x y z
N MET A 1 -38.38 -8.72 22.79
CA MET A 1 -37.20 -8.45 21.94
C MET A 1 -37.10 -9.61 20.95
N SER A 2 -37.30 -9.39 19.64
CA SER A 2 -37.40 -10.48 18.65
C SER A 2 -36.02 -11.05 18.28
N ALA A 3 -35.93 -12.37 18.09
CA ALA A 3 -34.72 -13.09 17.72
C ALA A 3 -34.00 -12.53 16.46
N SER A 4 -34.73 -11.87 15.56
CA SER A 4 -34.14 -11.19 14.39
C SER A 4 -33.30 -9.95 14.72
N TYR A 5 -33.54 -9.29 15.86
CA TYR A 5 -32.76 -8.13 16.28
C TYR A 5 -31.41 -8.56 16.85
N THR A 6 -31.39 -9.60 17.68
CA THR A 6 -30.16 -10.15 18.27
C THR A 6 -29.23 -10.73 17.19
N LEU A 7 -29.79 -11.41 16.18
CA LEU A 7 -29.01 -11.96 15.07
C LEU A 7 -28.33 -10.86 14.22
N ASN A 8 -29.03 -9.75 13.96
CA ASN A 8 -28.49 -8.62 13.18
C ASN A 8 -27.37 -7.87 13.91
N ILE A 9 -27.44 -7.77 15.25
CA ILE A 9 -26.42 -7.10 16.07
C ILE A 9 -25.10 -7.88 16.07
N ILE A 10 -25.14 -9.21 15.94
CA ILE A 10 -23.95 -10.07 16.02
C ILE A 10 -23.35 -10.35 14.63
N ILE A 11 -24.18 -10.60 13.60
CA ILE A 11 -23.67 -10.99 12.27
C ILE A 11 -23.04 -9.82 11.50
N ARG A 12 -23.59 -8.60 11.63
CA ARG A 12 -23.08 -7.43 10.89
C ARG A 12 -21.64 -7.05 11.29
N PRO A 13 -21.26 -7.00 12.58
CA PRO A 13 -19.87 -6.78 12.99
C PRO A 13 -18.91 -7.88 12.52
N LEU A 14 -19.30 -9.16 12.64
CA LEU A 14 -18.47 -10.30 12.21
C LEU A 14 -18.22 -10.30 10.70
N SER A 15 -19.27 -10.03 9.89
CA SER A 15 -19.14 -9.89 8.45
C SER A 15 -18.23 -8.72 8.06
N ARG A 16 -18.35 -7.57 8.75
CA ARG A 16 -17.48 -6.41 8.53
C ARG A 16 -16.01 -6.72 8.83
N GLY A 17 -15.70 -7.35 9.96
CA GLY A 17 -14.33 -7.75 10.31
C GLY A 17 -13.71 -8.65 9.24
N LYS A 18 -14.45 -9.65 8.78
CA LYS A 18 -14.03 -10.56 7.70
C LYS A 18 -13.77 -9.83 6.38
N ASN A 19 -14.63 -8.89 5.99
CA ASN A 19 -14.45 -8.12 4.75
C ASN A 19 -13.24 -7.18 4.83
N MET A 20 -13.02 -6.52 5.97
CA MET A 20 -11.84 -5.67 6.17
C MET A 20 -10.54 -6.47 6.18
N ARG A 21 -10.55 -7.71 6.70
CA ARG A 21 -9.39 -8.60 6.64
C ARG A 21 -9.05 -9.00 5.20
N LYS A 22 -10.06 -9.27 4.36
CA LYS A 22 -9.85 -9.50 2.92
C LYS A 22 -9.27 -8.28 2.24
N LEU A 23 -9.77 -7.09 2.56
CA LEU A 23 -9.24 -5.83 2.04
C LEU A 23 -7.78 -5.63 2.44
N LEU A 24 -7.42 -5.87 3.70
CA LEU A 24 -6.03 -5.81 4.17
C LEU A 24 -5.13 -6.71 3.32
N ILE A 25 -5.51 -7.98 3.18
CA ILE A 25 -4.73 -8.95 2.40
C ILE A 25 -4.57 -8.47 0.95
N ALA A 26 -5.65 -7.99 0.33
CA ALA A 26 -5.60 -7.48 -1.03
C ALA A 26 -4.65 -6.27 -1.16
N VAL A 27 -4.69 -5.33 -0.22
CA VAL A 27 -3.80 -4.15 -0.21
C VAL A 27 -2.34 -4.56 -0.02
N LEU A 28 -2.05 -5.50 0.88
CA LEU A 28 -0.69 -6.00 1.10
C LEU A 28 -0.14 -6.72 -0.15
N ILE A 29 -0.95 -7.57 -0.79
CA ILE A 29 -0.56 -8.23 -2.05
C ILE A 29 -0.35 -7.20 -3.15
N ALA A 30 -1.26 -6.24 -3.30
CA ALA A 30 -1.14 -5.17 -4.29
C ALA A 30 0.15 -4.36 -4.08
N ASN A 31 0.45 -3.95 -2.84
CA ASN A 31 1.70 -3.29 -2.50
C ASN A 31 2.92 -4.12 -2.90
N ALA A 32 2.96 -5.40 -2.50
CA ALA A 32 4.09 -6.28 -2.81
C ALA A 32 4.29 -6.46 -4.32
N LEU A 33 3.21 -6.60 -5.09
CA LEU A 33 3.28 -6.75 -6.54
C LEU A 33 3.68 -5.46 -7.25
N PHE A 34 3.03 -4.33 -6.94
CA PHE A 34 3.34 -3.06 -7.60
C PHE A 34 4.74 -2.58 -7.26
N GLU A 35 5.05 -2.44 -5.97
CA GLU A 35 6.37 -1.94 -5.54
C GLU A 35 7.47 -2.96 -5.84
N GLY A 36 7.17 -4.26 -5.77
CA GLY A 36 8.13 -5.31 -6.09
C GLY A 36 8.51 -5.35 -7.58
N LEU A 37 7.52 -5.36 -8.46
CA LEU A 37 7.75 -5.43 -9.91
C LEU A 37 8.31 -4.11 -10.46
N VAL A 38 7.73 -2.96 -10.05
CA VAL A 38 8.25 -1.65 -10.47
C VAL A 38 9.63 -1.42 -9.87
N GLY A 39 9.84 -1.75 -8.59
CA GLY A 39 11.15 -1.65 -7.96
C GLY A 39 12.21 -2.49 -8.66
N ALA A 40 11.91 -3.74 -8.99
CA ALA A 40 12.81 -4.60 -9.76
C ALA A 40 13.12 -4.04 -11.15
N LEU A 41 12.10 -3.53 -11.86
CA LEU A 41 12.28 -2.91 -13.17
C LEU A 41 13.23 -1.71 -13.10
N LEU A 42 13.06 -0.84 -12.10
CA LEU A 42 13.90 0.35 -11.93
C LEU A 42 15.34 0.02 -11.54
N VAL A 43 15.57 -1.09 -10.83
CA VAL A 43 16.93 -1.54 -10.50
C VAL A 43 17.61 -2.21 -11.69
N ILE A 44 16.90 -3.08 -12.42
CA ILE A 44 17.49 -3.91 -13.49
C ILE A 44 17.56 -3.13 -14.82
N SER A 45 16.57 -2.27 -15.08
CA SER A 45 16.44 -1.50 -16.33
C SER A 45 16.01 -0.05 -16.07
N PRO A 46 16.82 0.74 -15.33
CA PRO A 46 16.49 2.14 -15.01
C PRO A 46 16.30 3.01 -16.26
N VAL A 47 17.02 2.71 -17.34
CA VAL A 47 16.92 3.42 -18.63
C VAL A 47 15.53 3.34 -19.26
N SER A 48 14.76 2.28 -18.96
CA SER A 48 13.38 2.15 -19.44
C SER A 48 12.43 3.17 -18.80
N ALA A 49 12.80 3.73 -17.65
CA ALA A 49 12.04 4.74 -16.92
C ALA A 49 12.60 6.16 -17.09
N VAL A 50 13.76 6.32 -17.73
CA VAL A 50 14.49 7.58 -17.89
C VAL A 50 14.82 7.75 -19.38
N PRO A 51 13.89 8.29 -20.19
CA PRO A 51 14.00 8.26 -21.66
C PRO A 51 15.22 9.01 -22.23
N ASP A 52 15.67 10.06 -21.54
CA ASP A 52 16.84 10.85 -21.92
C ASP A 52 18.17 10.24 -21.42
N GLY A 53 18.10 9.15 -20.64
CA GLY A 53 19.26 8.43 -20.12
C GLY A 53 20.16 9.28 -19.21
N ASN A 54 19.67 10.39 -18.67
CA ASN A 54 20.54 11.28 -17.91
C ASN A 54 21.00 10.62 -16.59
N ALA A 55 22.26 10.85 -16.21
CA ALA A 55 22.89 10.14 -15.10
C ALA A 55 22.18 10.37 -13.75
N ALA A 56 21.63 11.57 -13.52
CA ALA A 56 20.92 11.89 -12.29
C ALA A 56 19.57 11.15 -12.21
N GLY A 57 18.84 11.08 -13.32
CA GLY A 57 17.59 10.33 -13.44
C GLY A 57 17.80 8.83 -13.25
N ILE A 58 18.86 8.26 -13.85
CA ILE A 58 19.22 6.85 -13.67
C ILE A 58 19.56 6.57 -12.19
N ALA A 59 20.39 7.40 -11.56
CA ALA A 59 20.74 7.24 -10.15
C ALA A 59 19.49 7.35 -9.24
N PHE A 60 18.58 8.28 -9.55
CA PHE A 60 17.30 8.39 -8.86
C PHE A 60 16.45 7.14 -9.04
N ALA A 61 16.29 6.65 -10.27
CA ALA A 61 15.50 5.45 -10.59
C ALA A 61 16.00 4.22 -9.82
N VAL A 62 17.31 3.96 -9.80
CA VAL A 62 17.88 2.82 -9.08
C VAL A 62 17.66 2.94 -7.57
N ASN A 63 17.91 4.11 -6.98
CA ASN A 63 17.67 4.35 -5.55
C ASN A 63 16.20 4.17 -5.17
N TYR A 64 15.31 4.73 -5.99
CA TYR A 64 13.88 4.57 -5.81
C TYR A 64 13.46 3.12 -5.98
N GLY A 65 14.04 2.38 -6.91
CA GLY A 65 13.80 0.96 -7.12
C GLY A 65 14.14 0.12 -5.89
N PHE A 66 15.28 0.37 -5.24
CA PHE A 66 15.61 -0.29 -3.96
C PHE A 66 14.69 0.14 -2.81
N ALA A 67 14.26 1.40 -2.76
CA ALA A 67 13.26 1.84 -1.79
C ALA A 67 11.93 1.10 -1.97
N ALA A 68 11.44 0.98 -3.21
CA ALA A 68 10.23 0.23 -3.55
C ALA A 68 10.36 -1.26 -3.19
N LEU A 69 11.49 -1.91 -3.53
CA LEU A 69 11.76 -3.29 -3.12
C LEU A 69 11.78 -3.47 -1.59
N THR A 70 12.32 -2.50 -0.85
CA THR A 70 12.32 -2.53 0.62
C THR A 70 10.89 -2.47 1.15
N ILE A 71 10.05 -1.58 0.60
CA ILE A 71 8.63 -1.47 0.97
C ILE A 71 7.84 -2.72 0.59
N ALA A 72 8.11 -3.33 -0.56
CA ALA A 72 7.53 -4.60 -0.95
C ALA A 72 7.91 -5.71 0.05
N SER A 73 9.16 -5.72 0.51
CA SER A 73 9.68 -6.74 1.42
C SER A 73 9.01 -6.75 2.80
N ILE A 74 8.57 -5.57 3.28
CA ILE A 74 7.86 -5.42 4.55
C ILE A 74 6.59 -6.30 4.59
N VAL A 75 5.97 -6.56 3.44
CA VAL A 75 4.77 -7.41 3.35
C VAL A 75 5.06 -8.83 3.80
N PHE A 76 6.23 -9.40 3.46
CA PHE A 76 6.58 -10.77 3.87
C PHE A 76 6.71 -10.90 5.38
N TRP A 77 7.29 -9.89 6.03
CA TRP A 77 7.37 -9.84 7.48
C TRP A 77 5.99 -9.62 8.11
N ALA A 78 5.24 -8.63 7.60
CA ALA A 78 3.89 -8.32 8.06
C ALA A 78 2.93 -9.52 7.93
N TRP A 79 3.15 -10.39 6.96
CA TRP A 79 2.31 -11.57 6.75
C TRP A 79 2.28 -12.52 7.95
N ARG A 80 3.43 -12.68 8.62
CA ARG A 80 3.54 -13.54 9.82
C ARG A 80 2.87 -12.90 11.05
N GLU A 81 2.83 -11.57 11.07
CA GLU A 81 2.32 -10.76 12.19
C GLU A 81 0.96 -10.11 11.88
N LYS A 82 0.24 -10.60 10.87
CA LYS A 82 -0.98 -9.95 10.34
C LYS A 82 -2.14 -9.85 11.33
N ASP A 83 -2.09 -10.64 12.40
CA ASP A 83 -3.09 -10.65 13.47
C ASP A 83 -2.60 -9.87 14.71
N ASN A 84 -1.36 -9.36 14.70
CA ASN A 84 -0.79 -8.51 15.74
C ASN A 84 -1.12 -7.03 15.50
N LEU A 85 -1.97 -6.46 16.35
CA LEU A 85 -2.46 -5.09 16.23
C LEU A 85 -1.35 -4.02 16.23
N GLN A 86 -0.31 -4.21 17.04
CA GLN A 86 0.78 -3.24 17.16
C GLN A 86 1.67 -3.30 15.91
N THR A 87 2.11 -4.50 15.54
CA THR A 87 2.92 -4.71 14.33
C THR A 87 2.22 -4.20 13.09
N MET A 88 0.95 -4.55 12.90
CA MET A 88 0.19 -4.08 11.75
C MET A 88 -0.10 -2.58 11.77
N GLY A 89 -0.18 -1.98 12.96
CA GLY A 89 -0.22 -0.52 13.10
C GLY A 89 1.04 0.13 12.54
N VAL A 90 2.22 -0.40 12.87
CA VAL A 90 3.51 0.11 12.36
C VAL A 90 3.59 -0.09 10.84
N VAL A 91 3.32 -1.30 10.35
CA VAL A 91 3.37 -1.62 8.91
C VAL A 91 2.45 -0.69 8.11
N LEU A 92 1.18 -0.57 8.51
CA LEU A 92 0.25 0.30 7.79
C LEU A 92 0.63 1.78 7.90
N GLY A 93 1.20 2.22 9.03
CA GLY A 93 1.73 3.57 9.16
C GLY A 93 2.86 3.86 8.17
N ILE A 94 3.80 2.93 8.02
CA ILE A 94 4.89 3.01 7.03
C ILE A 94 4.33 3.07 5.61
N LEU A 95 3.47 2.12 5.24
CA LEU A 95 2.87 2.05 3.89
C LEU A 95 2.04 3.31 3.58
N SER A 96 1.25 3.79 4.54
CA SER A 96 0.45 5.01 4.36
C SER A 96 1.34 6.23 4.13
N THR A 97 2.42 6.36 4.91
CA THR A 97 3.36 7.49 4.78
C THR A 97 4.09 7.45 3.44
N PHE A 98 4.61 6.27 3.06
CA PHE A 98 5.30 6.07 1.80
C PHE A 98 4.43 6.45 0.59
N HIS A 99 3.22 5.89 0.51
CA HIS A 99 2.32 6.20 -0.59
C HIS A 99 1.80 7.63 -0.56
N SER A 100 1.57 8.24 0.62
CA SER A 100 1.18 9.65 0.70
C SER A 100 2.29 10.56 0.18
N GLY A 101 3.54 10.30 0.59
CA GLY A 101 4.71 11.03 0.12
C GLY A 101 4.88 10.94 -1.39
N LEU A 102 4.74 9.73 -1.96
CA LEU A 102 4.81 9.54 -3.41
C LEU A 102 3.65 10.16 -4.17
N THR A 103 2.44 10.14 -3.60
CA THR A 103 1.29 10.83 -4.19
C THR A 103 1.58 12.32 -4.31
N ILE A 104 2.08 12.95 -3.25
CA ILE A 104 2.44 14.37 -3.25
C ILE A 104 3.59 14.64 -4.23
N ALA A 105 4.67 13.85 -4.16
CA ALA A 105 5.84 14.04 -5.00
C ALA A 105 5.49 13.91 -6.49
N THR A 106 4.71 12.91 -6.87
CA THR A 106 4.27 12.72 -8.26
C THR A 106 3.24 13.76 -8.68
N ALA A 107 2.34 14.19 -7.78
CA ALA A 107 1.40 15.28 -8.07
C ALA A 107 2.12 16.59 -8.41
N MET A 108 3.24 16.87 -7.75
CA MET A 108 4.07 18.05 -8.01
C MET A 108 4.83 18.00 -9.33
N THR A 109 4.93 16.82 -9.95
CA THR A 109 5.70 16.60 -11.19
C THR A 109 4.83 16.07 -12.34
N ILE A 110 3.50 16.18 -12.23
CA ILE A 110 2.59 15.83 -13.33
C ILE A 110 2.87 16.74 -14.52
N SER A 111 3.14 16.12 -15.66
CA SER A 111 3.26 16.74 -16.97
C SER A 111 2.46 15.95 -18.00
N ALA A 112 2.37 16.47 -19.23
CA ALA A 112 1.74 15.74 -20.33
C ALA A 112 2.47 14.41 -20.65
N GLU A 113 3.77 14.33 -20.33
CA GLU A 113 4.64 13.17 -20.60
C GLU A 113 4.58 12.12 -19.48
N SER A 114 4.57 12.55 -18.22
CA SER A 114 4.49 11.64 -17.06
C SER A 114 3.07 11.14 -16.79
N GLY A 115 2.06 11.95 -17.15
CA GLY A 115 0.66 11.68 -16.87
C GLY A 115 0.33 11.63 -15.37
N ALA A 116 -0.90 11.30 -15.03
CA ALA A 116 -1.39 11.25 -13.65
C ALA A 116 -1.38 9.83 -13.04
N ALA A 117 -0.98 8.80 -13.81
CA ALA A 117 -1.12 7.42 -13.38
C ALA A 117 -0.36 7.10 -12.07
N PRO A 118 0.92 7.48 -11.90
CA PRO A 118 1.64 7.24 -10.64
C PRO A 118 0.95 7.91 -9.44
N THR A 119 0.49 9.15 -9.61
CA THR A 119 -0.23 9.90 -8.58
C THR A 119 -1.54 9.23 -8.19
N ILE A 120 -2.30 8.73 -9.17
CA ILE A 120 -3.57 8.04 -8.92
C ILE A 120 -3.32 6.73 -8.17
N VAL A 121 -2.36 5.92 -8.64
CA VAL A 121 -2.08 4.60 -8.04
C VAL A 121 -1.61 4.75 -6.59
N HIS A 122 -0.61 5.60 -6.34
CA HIS A 122 -0.13 5.85 -4.98
C HIS A 122 -1.21 6.53 -4.13
N GLY A 123 -2.03 7.42 -4.70
CA GLY A 123 -3.12 8.08 -3.99
C GLY A 123 -4.18 7.11 -3.48
N ILE A 124 -4.59 6.17 -4.34
CA ILE A 124 -5.52 5.09 -3.96
C ILE A 124 -4.91 4.24 -2.85
N MET A 125 -3.65 3.82 -3.01
CA MET A 125 -2.96 3.02 -2.00
C MET A 125 -2.83 3.75 -0.65
N ALA A 126 -2.50 5.04 -0.66
CA ALA A 126 -2.44 5.87 0.53
C ALA A 126 -3.79 5.92 1.26
N VAL A 127 -4.88 6.16 0.53
CA VAL A 127 -6.24 6.19 1.10
C VAL A 127 -6.62 4.84 1.69
N LEU A 128 -6.33 3.74 1.00
CA LEU A 128 -6.63 2.40 1.48
C LEU A 128 -5.82 2.04 2.73
N CYS A 129 -4.53 2.36 2.76
CA CYS A 129 -3.67 2.13 3.92
C CYS A 129 -4.12 2.96 5.13
N TRP A 130 -4.45 4.24 4.95
CA TRP A 130 -5.00 5.07 6.03
C TRP A 130 -6.34 4.55 6.53
N PHE A 131 -7.23 4.16 5.62
CA PHE A 131 -8.51 3.57 5.96
C PHE A 131 -8.33 2.31 6.82
N LEU A 132 -7.45 1.40 6.42
CA LEU A 132 -7.12 0.20 7.19
C LEU A 132 -6.49 0.54 8.54
N PHE A 133 -5.55 1.50 8.57
CA PHE A 133 -4.88 1.96 9.79
C PHE A 133 -5.86 2.48 10.83
N PHE A 134 -6.78 3.38 10.46
CA PHE A 134 -7.77 3.93 11.39
C PHE A 134 -8.83 2.90 11.80
N ASN A 135 -9.06 1.87 10.98
CA ASN A 135 -10.00 0.78 11.30
C ASN A 135 -9.34 -0.46 11.90
N ARG A 136 -8.04 -0.42 12.27
CA ARG A 136 -7.24 -1.59 12.65
C ARG A 136 -7.81 -2.49 13.74
N LYS A 137 -8.45 -1.88 14.75
CA LYS A 137 -9.11 -2.65 15.82
C LYS A 137 -10.21 -3.57 15.27
N LYS A 138 -10.91 -3.15 14.21
CA LYS A 138 -12.08 -3.89 13.69
C LYS A 138 -11.73 -5.15 12.89
N TRP A 139 -10.48 -5.31 12.45
CA TRP A 139 -10.04 -6.46 11.65
C TRP A 139 -8.89 -7.26 12.26
N CYS A 140 -8.20 -6.75 13.29
CA CYS A 140 -7.26 -7.54 14.10
C CYS A 140 -7.92 -8.30 15.26
N THR A 141 -8.98 -7.76 15.86
CA THR A 141 -9.60 -8.33 17.07
C THR A 141 -11.01 -8.89 16.81
N GLY A 142 -11.38 -9.04 15.54
CA GLY A 142 -12.71 -9.47 15.10
C GLY A 142 -12.72 -10.85 14.46
#